data_AF-A0A382E3S7-F1
#
_entry.id   AF-A0A382E3S7-F1
#
_cell.length_a   1.000
_cell.length_b   1.000
_cell.length_c   1.000
_cell.angle_alpha   90.00
_cell.angle_beta   90.00
_cell.angle_gamma   90.00
#
_symmetry.space_group_name_H-M   'P 1'
#
loop_
_entity.id
_entity.type
_entity.pdbx_description
1 polymer ?
#
loop_
_entity_poly.entity_id
_entity_poly.type
_entity_poly.pdbx_seq_one_letter_code
_entity_poly.pdbx_strand_id
1 'polypeptide(L)'
;MGKIQQLWRCPECNFETNYRGSCKDCSDKETNMWVQRERINADGSVYEKKLVSSTKGIDPEQMRAAFKANRAKQKKTRKQIAADKERQEAELEALKAAQAEQKAAEGSDHVHGPDCDHSSPDEIVFGVSEEE
;
A
#
# COMPACT_ATOMS: atom_id res chain seq x y z
N MET A 1 -2.04 -17.50 30.31
CA MET A 1 -0.91 -16.67 29.85
C MET A 1 -0.32 -15.95 31.06
N GLY A 2 0.90 -16.29 31.47
CA GLY A 2 1.57 -15.61 32.60
C GLY A 2 1.94 -14.18 32.23
N LYS A 3 1.75 -13.22 33.14
CA LYS A 3 2.21 -11.84 32.95
C LYS A 3 3.74 -11.85 33.00
N ILE A 4 4.40 -11.45 31.90
CA ILE A 4 5.84 -11.21 31.89
C ILE A 4 6.12 -10.04 32.84
N GLN A 5 6.73 -10.31 33.99
CA GLN A 5 7.12 -9.27 34.94
C GLN A 5 8.38 -8.58 34.41
N GLN A 6 8.36 -7.25 34.38
CA GLN A 6 9.53 -6.46 34.01
C GLN A 6 10.41 -6.28 35.24
N LEU A 7 11.65 -6.76 35.15
CA LEU A 7 12.63 -6.66 36.22
C LEU A 7 13.54 -5.44 36.03
N TRP A 8 13.93 -4.84 37.14
CA TRP A 8 14.81 -3.68 37.26
C TRP A 8 15.89 -3.98 38.30
N ARG A 9 17.16 -3.78 37.96
CA ARG A 9 18.31 -4.07 38.82
C ARG A 9 19.12 -2.81 39.11
N CYS A 10 19.56 -2.64 40.36
CA CYS A 10 20.53 -1.61 40.70
C CYS A 10 21.94 -1.99 40.20
N PRO A 11 22.66 -1.11 39.47
CA PRO A 11 24.02 -1.41 39.00
C PRO A 11 25.05 -1.52 40.14
N GLU A 12 24.83 -0.83 41.26
CA GLU A 12 25.80 -0.79 42.37
C GLU A 12 25.66 -1.98 43.33
N CYS A 13 24.43 -2.33 43.72
CA CYS A 13 24.18 -3.34 44.76
C CYS A 13 23.47 -4.59 44.25
N ASN A 14 23.21 -4.70 42.94
CA ASN A 14 22.50 -5.80 42.30
C ASN A 14 21.09 -6.10 42.84
N PHE A 15 20.50 -5.20 43.63
CA PHE A 15 19.13 -5.37 44.13
C PHE A 15 18.11 -5.34 42.97
N GLU A 16 17.27 -6.37 42.89
CA GLU A 16 16.27 -6.55 41.85
C GLU A 16 14.86 -6.22 42.33
N THR A 17 14.07 -5.63 41.44
CA THR A 17 12.68 -5.29 41.73
C THR A 17 11.82 -5.15 40.48
N ASN A 18 10.50 -5.12 40.67
CA ASN A 18 9.52 -5.02 39.58
C ASN A 18 9.10 -3.58 39.25
N TYR A 19 9.63 -2.58 39.96
CA TYR A 19 9.31 -1.17 39.76
C TYR A 19 10.51 -0.39 39.21
N ARG A 20 10.21 0.59 38.36
CA ARG A 20 11.19 1.55 37.86
C ARG A 20 11.48 2.62 38.92
N GLY A 21 12.74 3.00 39.09
CA GLY A 21 13.12 4.12 39.94
C GLY A 21 14.57 4.07 40.42
N SER A 22 14.95 5.01 41.29
CA SER A 22 16.28 5.06 41.88
C SER A 22 16.43 4.06 43.03
N CYS A 23 17.62 3.47 43.17
CA CYS A 23 17.93 2.57 44.27
C CYS A 23 17.95 3.33 45.59
N LYS A 24 17.15 2.90 46.57
CA LYS A 24 17.04 3.62 47.85
C LYS A 24 18.33 3.55 48.66
N ASP A 25 19.03 2.42 48.60
CA ASP A 25 20.24 2.19 49.40
C ASP A 25 21.48 2.82 48.77
N CYS A 26 21.47 3.02 47.45
CA CYS A 26 22.60 3.60 46.71
C CYS A 26 22.37 5.07 46.31
N SER A 27 21.16 5.59 46.48
CA SER A 27 20.88 7.01 46.22
C SER A 27 20.96 7.79 47.51
N ASP A 28 21.74 8.86 47.50
CA ASP A 28 21.92 9.77 48.63
C ASP A 28 21.46 11.17 48.26
N LYS A 29 20.60 11.74 49.09
CA LYS A 29 20.03 13.07 48.90
C LYS A 29 21.00 14.17 49.33
N GLU A 30 21.86 13.90 50.30
CA GLU A 30 22.80 14.90 50.84
C GLU A 30 23.92 15.18 49.84
N THR A 31 24.45 14.12 49.22
CA THR A 31 25.46 14.22 48.14
C THR A 31 24.86 14.42 46.76
N ASN A 32 23.52 14.49 46.62
CA ASN A 32 22.80 14.56 45.34
C ASN A 32 23.14 13.42 44.36
N MET A 33 23.52 12.26 44.87
CA MET A 33 23.80 11.07 44.07
C MET A 33 22.53 10.23 43.88
N TRP A 34 22.09 10.06 42.63
CA TRP A 34 20.89 9.29 42.31
C TRP A 34 21.23 8.11 41.40
N VAL A 35 21.23 6.91 41.97
CA VAL A 35 21.52 5.68 41.22
C VAL A 35 20.22 5.15 40.64
N GLN A 36 20.04 5.23 39.32
CA GLN A 36 18.86 4.65 38.66
C GLN A 36 19.02 3.14 38.48
N ARG A 37 17.93 2.40 38.69
CA ARG A 37 17.87 0.99 38.33
C ARG A 37 17.75 0.84 36.82
N GLU A 38 18.45 -0.14 36.28
CA GLU A 38 18.42 -0.51 34.88
C GLU A 38 17.41 -1.62 34.65
N ARG A 39 16.73 -1.59 33.51
CA ARG A 39 15.82 -2.68 33.16
C ARG A 39 16.66 -3.89 32.76
N ILE A 40 16.24 -5.07 33.19
CA ILE A 40 16.86 -6.34 32.83
C ILE A 40 15.88 -7.24 32.07
N ASN A 41 16.43 -8.03 31.16
CA ASN A 41 15.71 -9.05 30.41
C ASN A 41 15.58 -10.34 31.24
N ALA A 42 14.82 -11.33 30.74
CA ALA A 42 14.59 -12.59 31.45
C ALA A 42 15.85 -13.49 31.58
N ASP A 43 16.82 -13.29 30.69
CA ASP A 43 18.16 -13.88 30.70
C ASP A 43 19.12 -13.16 31.66
N GLY A 44 18.69 -12.07 32.31
CA GLY A 44 19.51 -11.28 33.24
C GLY A 44 20.44 -10.28 32.56
N SER A 45 20.41 -10.16 31.22
CA SER A 45 21.14 -9.13 30.48
C SER A 45 20.48 -7.75 30.67
N VAL A 46 21.28 -6.69 30.59
CA VAL A 46 20.77 -5.30 30.64
C VAL A 46 19.94 -5.02 29.39
N TYR A 47 18.78 -4.43 29.58
CA TYR A 47 17.89 -4.04 28.49
C TYR A 47 18.47 -2.85 27.74
N GLU A 48 18.98 -3.12 26.55
CA GLU A 48 19.36 -2.06 25.61
C GLU A 48 18.14 -1.61 24.80
N LYS A 49 17.76 -0.34 24.97
CA LYS A 49 16.76 0.27 24.09
C LYS A 49 17.40 0.46 22.72
N LYS A 50 17.08 -0.44 21.77
CA LYS A 50 17.43 -0.24 20.36
C LYS A 50 16.82 1.08 19.90
N LEU A 51 17.66 2.10 19.72
CA LEU A 51 17.28 3.32 19.03
C LEU A 51 17.11 2.93 17.57
N VAL A 52 15.88 2.62 17.19
CA VAL A 52 15.52 2.51 15.78
C VAL A 52 15.45 3.93 15.24
N SER A 53 16.61 4.59 15.12
CA SER A 53 16.71 5.73 14.23
C SER A 53 16.57 5.15 12.83
N SER A 54 15.47 5.50 12.16
CA SER A 54 15.41 5.29 10.72
C SER A 54 16.60 6.03 10.13
N THR A 55 17.60 5.30 9.61
CA THR A 55 18.76 5.89 8.91
C THR A 55 18.34 6.63 7.66
N LYS A 56 17.13 6.36 7.17
CA LYS A 56 16.52 7.06 6.05
C LYS A 56 15.83 8.31 6.60
N GLY A 57 16.28 9.48 6.12
CA GLY A 57 15.55 10.73 6.28
C GLY A 57 14.13 10.60 5.72
N ILE A 58 13.23 11.44 6.22
CA ILE A 58 11.84 11.46 5.74
C ILE A 58 11.84 11.94 4.29
N ASP A 59 11.50 11.05 3.36
CA ASP A 59 11.33 11.41 1.95
C ASP A 59 9.95 12.08 1.75
N PRO A 60 9.91 13.38 1.39
CA PRO A 60 8.66 14.11 1.22
C PRO A 60 7.80 13.58 0.06
N GLU A 61 8.39 12.93 -0.93
CA GLU A 61 7.64 12.36 -2.05
C GLU A 61 6.97 11.05 -1.63
N GLN A 62 7.68 10.20 -0.90
CA GLN A 62 7.11 8.99 -0.31
C GLN A 62 5.95 9.31 0.64
N MET A 63 6.08 10.36 1.46
CA MET A 63 5.00 10.83 2.34
C MET A 63 3.77 11.31 1.56
N ARG A 64 3.98 12.07 0.47
CA ARG A 64 2.90 12.51 -0.42
C ARG A 64 2.21 11.32 -1.10
N ALA A 65 2.98 10.34 -1.56
CA ALA A 65 2.43 9.13 -2.18
C ALA A 65 1.59 8.33 -1.18
N ALA A 66 2.09 8.12 0.05
CA ALA A 66 1.34 7.44 1.10
C ALA A 66 0.04 8.17 1.46
N PHE A 67 0.07 9.51 1.54
CA PHE A 67 -1.13 10.30 1.79
C PHE A 67 -2.17 10.15 0.67
N LYS A 68 -1.73 10.23 -0.60
CA LYS A 68 -2.61 10.01 -1.76
C LYS A 68 -3.23 8.60 -1.73
N ALA A 69 -2.43 7.57 -1.45
CA ALA A 69 -2.90 6.19 -1.36
C ALA A 69 -3.93 6.00 -0.24
N ASN A 70 -3.69 6.59 0.93
CA ASN A 70 -4.64 6.54 2.04
C ASN A 70 -5.94 7.28 1.72
N ARG A 71 -5.85 8.45 1.08
CA ARG A 71 -7.02 9.21 0.62
C ARG A 71 -7.83 8.44 -0.42
N ALA A 72 -7.18 7.71 -1.33
CA ALA A 72 -7.86 6.88 -2.33
C ALA A 72 -8.61 5.69 -1.70
N LYS A 73 -8.10 5.13 -0.59
CA LYS A 73 -8.75 4.04 0.16
C LYS A 73 -9.93 4.51 1.01
N GLN A 74 -10.05 5.81 1.27
CA GLN A 74 -11.19 6.33 2.03
C GLN A 74 -12.47 6.21 1.21
N LYS A 75 -13.57 5.82 1.88
CA LYS A 75 -14.89 5.70 1.23
C LYS A 75 -15.30 7.06 0.67
N LYS A 76 -15.47 7.12 -0.65
CA LYS A 76 -16.01 8.31 -1.34
C LYS A 76 -17.44 8.58 -0.88
N THR A 77 -17.80 9.85 -0.81
CA THR A 77 -19.19 10.25 -0.48
C THR A 77 -20.11 9.95 -1.67
N ARG A 78 -21.41 9.81 -1.43
CA ARG A 78 -22.40 9.55 -2.51
C ARG A 78 -22.32 10.57 -3.65
N LYS A 79 -22.12 11.86 -3.33
CA LYS A 79 -21.97 12.94 -4.31
C LYS A 79 -20.72 12.76 -5.18
N GLN A 80 -19.62 12.32 -4.59
CA GLN A 80 -18.36 12.06 -5.32
C GLN A 80 -18.50 10.85 -6.25
N ILE A 81 -19.18 9.80 -5.80
CA ILE A 81 -19.42 8.60 -6.62
C ILE A 81 -20.29 8.95 -7.84
N ALA A 82 -21.36 9.74 -7.65
CA ALA A 82 -22.21 10.17 -8.76
C ALA A 82 -21.43 10.99 -9.81
N ALA A 83 -20.61 11.95 -9.36
CA ALA A 83 -19.79 12.76 -10.27
C ALA A 83 -18.73 11.93 -11.02
N ASP A 84 -18.12 10.93 -10.36
CA ASP A 84 -17.17 10.04 -11.03
C ASP A 84 -17.87 9.15 -12.08
N LYS A 85 -19.09 8.69 -11.79
CA LYS A 85 -19.88 7.88 -12.72
C LYS A 85 -20.29 8.67 -13.97
N GLU A 86 -20.76 9.90 -13.80
CA GLU A 86 -21.11 10.80 -14.91
C GLU A 86 -19.90 11.06 -15.82
N ARG A 87 -18.72 11.28 -15.23
CA ARG A 87 -17.46 11.43 -15.99
C ARG A 87 -17.11 10.18 -16.80
N GLN A 88 -17.28 8.99 -16.21
CA GLN A 88 -17.01 7.73 -16.91
C GLN A 88 -18.00 7.49 -18.05
N GLU A 89 -19.27 7.83 -17.86
CA GLU A 89 -20.30 7.71 -18.89
C GLU A 89 -20.01 8.66 -20.07
N ALA A 90 -19.64 9.92 -19.80
CA ALA A 90 -19.25 10.87 -20.83
C ALA A 90 -17.99 10.42 -21.61
N GLU A 91 -17.01 9.81 -20.94
CA GLU A 91 -15.80 9.27 -21.57
C GLU A 91 -16.13 8.07 -22.47
N LEU A 92 -17.00 7.16 -22.02
CA LEU A 92 -17.46 6.03 -22.82
C LEU A 92 -18.27 6.46 -24.04
N GLU A 93 -19.10 7.50 -23.90
CA GLU A 93 -19.87 8.06 -25.01
C GLU A 93 -18.94 8.70 -26.06
N ALA A 94 -17.92 9.45 -25.61
CA ALA A 94 -16.91 10.02 -26.51
C ALA A 94 -16.12 8.93 -27.26
N LEU A 95 -15.73 7.85 -26.57
CA LEU A 95 -15.07 6.71 -27.22
C LEU A 95 -15.99 6.00 -28.23
N LYS A 96 -17.28 5.86 -27.91
CA LYS A 96 -18.26 5.24 -28.82
C LYS A 96 -18.51 6.12 -30.04
N ALA A 97 -18.56 7.44 -29.88
CA ALA A 97 -18.67 8.39 -30.98
C ALA A 97 -17.42 8.33 -31.88
N ALA A 98 -16.22 8.35 -31.30
CA ALA A 98 -14.97 8.22 -32.05
C ALA A 98 -14.88 6.88 -32.80
N GLN A 99 -15.36 5.78 -32.20
CA GLN A 99 -15.41 4.48 -32.86
C GLN A 99 -16.44 4.44 -33.99
N ALA A 100 -17.58 5.13 -33.85
CA ALA A 100 -18.58 5.26 -34.90
C ALA A 100 -18.05 6.09 -36.08
N GLU A 101 -17.30 7.16 -35.81
CA GLU A 101 -16.64 7.97 -36.83
C GLU A 101 -15.57 7.16 -37.59
N GLN A 102 -14.76 6.37 -36.90
CA GLN A 102 -13.79 5.47 -37.54
C GLN A 102 -14.47 4.43 -38.45
N LYS A 103 -15.57 3.80 -37.99
CA LYS A 103 -16.34 2.85 -38.80
C LYS A 103 -17.01 3.50 -40.01
N ALA A 104 -17.48 4.75 -39.88
CA ALA A 104 -18.05 5.51 -40.99
C ALA A 104 -16.98 5.91 -42.02
N ALA A 105 -15.76 6.22 -41.57
CA ALA A 105 -14.63 6.51 -42.44
C ALA A 105 -14.13 5.26 -43.20
N GLU A 106 -14.07 4.09 -42.53
CA GLU A 106 -13.69 2.82 -43.16
C GLU A 106 -14.76 2.26 -44.11
N GLY A 107 -16.04 2.59 -43.92
CA GLY A 107 -17.14 2.20 -44.80
C GLY A 107 -17.26 3.00 -46.10
N SER A 108 -16.44 4.05 -46.29
CA SER A 108 -16.52 4.95 -47.45
C SER A 108 -15.53 4.61 -48.58
N ASP A 109 -14.67 3.60 -48.42
CA ASP A 109 -13.59 3.30 -49.38
C ASP A 109 -13.73 1.91 -50.05
N HIS A 110 -14.97 1.48 -50.30
CA HIS A 110 -15.23 0.42 -51.28
C HIS A 110 -15.88 0.99 -52.54
N VAL A 111 -15.07 1.73 -53.31
CA VAL A 111 -15.38 2.14 -54.68
C VAL A 111 -15.37 0.89 -55.57
N HIS A 112 -16.54 0.53 -56.12
CA HIS A 112 -16.66 -0.38 -57.24
C HIS A 112 -15.89 0.18 -58.45
N GLY A 113 -14.78 -0.46 -58.83
CA GLY A 113 -14.15 -0.33 -60.14
C GLY A 113 -14.68 -1.41 -61.11
N PRO A 114 -14.79 -1.14 -62.42
CA PRO A 114 -15.44 -2.03 -63.36
C PRO A 114 -14.57 -3.24 -63.71
N ASP A 115 -15.26 -4.38 -63.89
CA ASP A 115 -14.88 -5.62 -64.57
C ASP A 115 -13.41 -5.80 -65.01
N CYS A 116 -12.71 -6.66 -64.29
CA CYS A 116 -11.57 -7.42 -64.81
C CYS A 116 -11.72 -8.89 -64.37
N ASP A 117 -12.32 -9.69 -65.26
CA ASP A 117 -12.41 -11.14 -65.21
C ASP A 117 -11.00 -11.76 -65.38
N HIS A 118 -10.53 -12.56 -64.41
CA HIS A 118 -9.56 -13.64 -64.61
C HIS A 118 -9.57 -14.65 -63.43
N SER A 119 -10.31 -15.75 -63.64
CA SER A 119 -9.87 -17.14 -63.42
C SER A 119 -9.36 -17.65 -62.05
N SER A 120 -10.26 -18.37 -61.35
CA SER A 120 -10.09 -19.76 -60.82
C SER A 120 -9.19 -20.02 -59.58
N PRO A 121 -9.28 -21.22 -58.94
CA PRO A 121 -10.08 -21.46 -57.73
C PRO A 121 -9.22 -21.94 -56.54
N ASP A 122 -9.73 -21.86 -55.31
CA ASP A 122 -9.41 -22.91 -54.33
C ASP A 122 -10.45 -23.02 -53.21
N GLU A 123 -10.87 -24.26 -53.05
CA GLU A 123 -11.78 -24.85 -52.09
C GLU A 123 -11.19 -24.76 -50.68
N ILE A 124 -11.91 -24.17 -49.72
CA ILE A 124 -11.74 -24.57 -48.31
C ILE A 124 -13.11 -24.67 -47.65
N VAL A 125 -13.61 -25.90 -47.65
CA VAL A 125 -14.72 -26.38 -46.83
C VAL A 125 -14.29 -26.32 -45.37
N PHE A 126 -15.00 -25.56 -44.53
CA PHE A 126 -14.98 -25.77 -43.08
C PHE A 126 -16.37 -26.19 -42.63
N GLY A 127 -16.40 -27.39 -42.06
CA GLY A 127 -17.60 -28.18 -41.80
C GLY A 127 -18.53 -27.55 -40.77
N VAL A 128 -19.82 -27.70 -41.07
CA VAL A 128 -20.91 -27.69 -40.11
C VAL A 128 -20.80 -28.96 -39.26
N SER A 129 -20.69 -28.79 -37.95
CA SER A 129 -21.19 -29.76 -36.96
C SER A 129 -21.74 -28.97 -35.78
N GLU A 130 -23.04 -28.66 -35.86
CA GLU A 130 -23.92 -28.56 -34.70
C GLU A 130 -24.23 -29.99 -34.26
N GLU A 131 -23.99 -30.34 -33.01
CA GLU A 131 -24.76 -31.38 -32.32
C GLU A 131 -24.66 -31.19 -30.79
N GLU A 132 -25.82 -30.77 -30.27
CA GLU A 132 -26.52 -31.12 -29.02
C GLU A 132 -25.84 -32.08 -28.02
#